data_AF-A0AAD6IZ34-F1
#
_entry.id   AF-A0AAD6IZ34-F1
#
_cell.length_a   1.000
_cell.length_b   1.000
_cell.length_c   1.000
_cell.angle_alpha   90.00
_cell.angle_beta   90.00
_cell.angle_gamma   90.00
#
_symmetry.space_group_name_H-M   'P 1'
#
loop_
_entity.id
_entity.type
_entity.pdbx_description
1 polymer ?
#
loop_
_entity_poly.entity_id
_entity_poly.type
_entity_poly.pdbx_seq_one_letter_code
_entity_poly.pdbx_strand_id
1 'polypeptide(L)'
;MASGAKLPVKNWPREIKFLTKPTLSEKLDDTILGPLGFDKKPGPRFAGTPSENVAIKQITNPTHPAAGEYGLFATKNLSPGSHILDYLGNYHETVPEDTDEASNYDLVLARDIGGTGRGVAIDARFAGNEARMINDYRGVAAKPNAEFKERETGIMGVYVVVNNGVKGFRGIRKGEEILVSYGRSFWSERREAIE
;
A
#
# COMPACT_ATOMS: atom_id res chain seq x y z
N MET A 1 34.99 1.62 5.51
CA MET A 1 33.94 1.60 6.57
C MET A 1 32.84 2.56 6.14
N ALA A 2 31.86 2.09 5.37
CA ALA A 2 30.73 2.94 4.98
C ALA A 2 29.92 3.25 6.25
N SER A 3 29.70 4.54 6.54
CA SER A 3 28.84 4.97 7.64
C SER A 3 27.49 4.28 7.49
N GLY A 4 27.06 3.56 8.53
CA GLY A 4 25.79 2.85 8.53
C GLY A 4 24.67 3.88 8.46
N ALA A 5 24.17 4.16 7.26
CA ALA A 5 23.02 5.02 7.07
C ALA A 5 21.88 4.51 7.95
N LYS A 6 21.37 5.39 8.82
CA LYS A 6 20.26 5.08 9.71
C LYS A 6 19.05 4.75 8.83
N LEU A 7 18.46 3.57 9.03
CA LEU A 7 17.25 3.19 8.30
C LEU A 7 16.14 4.21 8.57
N PRO A 8 15.30 4.50 7.55
CA PRO A 8 14.19 5.46 7.69
C PRO A 8 13.18 4.97 8.73
N VAL A 9 12.89 3.66 8.74
CA VAL A 9 12.11 2.97 9.76
C VAL A 9 12.78 1.64 10.13
N LYS A 10 12.51 1.15 11.35
CA LYS A 10 13.02 -0.15 11.79
C LYS A 10 12.51 -1.26 10.87
N ASN A 11 13.37 -2.22 10.54
CA ASN A 11 13.08 -3.37 9.66
C ASN A 11 12.73 -3.01 8.20
N TRP A 12 13.04 -1.80 7.75
CA TRP A 12 12.94 -1.47 6.33
C TRP A 12 14.01 -2.23 5.51
N PRO A 13 13.66 -2.84 4.35
CA PRO A 13 14.63 -3.45 3.45
C PRO A 13 15.63 -2.41 2.92
N ARG A 14 16.91 -2.77 2.83
CA ARG A 14 17.99 -1.80 2.50
C ARG A 14 18.00 -1.41 1.03
N GLU A 15 17.55 -2.31 0.19
CA GLU A 15 17.51 -2.22 -1.27
C GLU A 15 16.28 -1.47 -1.79
N ILE A 16 15.27 -1.24 -0.94
CA ILE A 16 14.03 -0.55 -1.32
C ILE A 16 14.12 0.92 -0.90
N LYS A 17 13.83 1.83 -1.82
CA LYS A 17 13.81 3.27 -1.51
C LYS A 17 12.58 3.62 -0.67
N PHE A 18 12.80 4.20 0.52
CA PHE A 18 11.69 4.71 1.34
C PHE A 18 11.17 6.05 0.79
N LEU A 19 9.85 6.17 0.69
CA LEU A 19 9.16 7.33 0.15
C LEU A 19 8.32 8.03 1.22
N THR A 20 8.34 9.36 1.20
CA THR A 20 7.38 10.23 1.93
C THR A 20 6.45 10.99 1.00
N LYS A 21 6.67 10.85 -0.32
CA LYS A 21 5.86 11.32 -1.45
C LYS A 21 6.07 10.36 -2.62
N PRO A 22 5.13 10.23 -3.56
CA PRO A 22 5.28 9.32 -4.68
C PRO A 22 6.41 9.74 -5.63
N THR A 23 6.88 8.79 -6.42
CA THR A 23 7.57 9.07 -7.68
C THR A 23 6.56 8.97 -8.83
N LEU A 24 6.87 9.61 -9.96
CA LEU A 24 6.00 9.65 -11.12
C LEU A 24 6.77 9.06 -12.30
N SER A 25 6.13 8.18 -13.08
CA SER A 25 6.64 7.75 -14.37
C SER A 25 6.78 8.95 -15.32
N GLU A 26 7.79 8.93 -16.19
CA GLU A 26 7.99 9.94 -17.22
C GLU A 26 6.86 9.97 -18.26
N LYS A 27 6.03 8.92 -18.32
CA LYS A 27 4.87 8.82 -19.22
C LYS A 27 3.63 9.57 -18.71
N LEU A 28 3.61 9.97 -17.44
CA LEU A 28 2.53 10.76 -16.87
C LEU A 28 2.66 12.22 -17.34
N ASP A 29 1.88 12.57 -18.37
CA ASP A 29 1.77 13.93 -18.85
C ASP A 29 0.72 14.77 -18.07
N ASP A 30 0.62 16.05 -18.41
CA ASP A 30 -0.28 17.00 -17.74
C ASP A 30 -1.77 16.64 -17.83
N THR A 31 -2.18 15.81 -18.81
CA THR A 31 -3.57 15.35 -18.90
C THR A 31 -3.92 14.36 -17.79
N ILE A 32 -2.91 13.69 -17.21
CA ILE A 32 -3.04 12.82 -16.05
C ILE A 32 -2.69 13.56 -14.76
N LEU A 33 -1.60 14.31 -14.76
CA LEU A 33 -1.10 15.01 -13.58
C LEU A 33 -2.05 16.12 -13.13
N GLY A 34 -2.71 16.82 -14.06
CA GLY A 34 -3.66 17.89 -13.76
C GLY A 34 -4.89 17.42 -12.97
N PRO A 35 -5.63 16.40 -13.45
CA PRO A 35 -6.74 15.83 -12.69
C PRO A 35 -6.34 15.24 -11.33
N LEU A 36 -5.12 14.70 -11.20
CA LEU A 36 -4.55 14.25 -9.93
C LEU A 36 -4.09 15.42 -9.03
N GLY A 37 -4.11 16.65 -9.53
CA GLY A 37 -3.76 17.87 -8.81
C GLY A 37 -2.27 18.12 -8.63
N PHE A 38 -1.39 17.37 -9.32
CA PHE A 38 0.07 17.54 -9.25
C PHE A 38 0.57 18.83 -9.91
N ASP A 39 -0.23 19.44 -10.77
CA ASP A 39 0.03 20.75 -11.39
C ASP A 39 -0.32 21.94 -10.46
N LYS A 40 -1.10 21.70 -9.39
CA LYS A 40 -1.58 22.74 -8.46
C LYS A 40 -0.50 23.19 -7.48
N LYS A 41 -0.65 24.43 -6.97
CA LYS A 41 0.19 25.00 -5.91
C LYS A 41 -0.69 25.49 -4.73
N PRO A 42 -0.62 24.86 -3.55
CA PRO A 42 0.12 23.63 -3.25
C PRO A 42 -0.53 22.41 -3.93
N GLY A 43 0.30 21.44 -4.32
CA GLY A 43 -0.14 20.16 -4.85
C GLY A 43 -0.64 19.20 -3.76
N PRO A 44 -0.79 17.91 -4.06
CA PRO A 44 -1.32 16.92 -3.13
C PRO A 44 -0.44 16.80 -1.88
N ARG A 45 -1.07 16.74 -0.70
CA ARG A 45 -0.35 16.63 0.57
C ARG A 45 -0.32 15.18 1.03
N PHE A 46 0.87 14.60 1.04
CA PHE A 46 1.15 13.32 1.69
C PHE A 46 1.62 13.54 3.12
N ALA A 47 1.56 12.50 3.96
CA ALA A 47 1.91 12.59 5.39
C ALA A 47 3.32 13.15 5.65
N GLY A 48 4.27 12.99 4.71
CA GLY A 48 5.59 13.61 4.78
C GLY A 48 6.56 12.97 5.79
N THR A 49 6.08 12.12 6.70
CA THR A 49 6.86 11.39 7.70
C THR A 49 6.40 9.94 7.83
N PRO A 50 7.26 9.04 8.34
CA PRO A 50 6.84 7.69 8.74
C PRO A 50 5.61 7.70 9.66
N SER A 51 4.78 6.66 9.55
CA SER A 51 3.55 6.57 10.33
C SER A 51 3.82 6.00 11.72
N GLU A 52 3.49 6.75 12.76
CA GLU A 52 3.55 6.27 14.14
C GLU A 52 2.50 5.21 14.46
N ASN A 53 1.50 5.01 13.59
CA ASN A 53 0.42 4.04 13.78
C ASN A 53 0.88 2.60 13.56
N VAL A 54 2.03 2.41 12.93
CA VAL A 54 2.46 1.11 12.41
C VAL A 54 3.92 0.79 12.73
N ALA A 55 4.24 -0.50 12.74
CA ALA A 55 5.59 -1.01 12.83
C ALA A 55 5.74 -2.23 11.92
N ILE A 56 6.88 -2.30 11.23
CA ILE A 56 7.25 -3.45 10.41
C ILE A 56 7.87 -4.51 11.33
N LYS A 57 7.37 -5.74 11.28
CA LYS A 57 7.91 -6.86 12.07
C LYS A 57 8.08 -8.09 11.20
N GLN A 58 9.11 -8.88 11.49
CA GLN A 58 9.27 -10.18 10.85
C GLN A 58 8.17 -11.12 11.34
N ILE A 59 7.63 -11.92 10.43
CA ILE A 59 6.60 -12.91 10.71
C ILE A 59 7.29 -14.22 11.05
N THR A 60 7.17 -14.64 12.31
CA THR A 60 7.83 -15.86 12.83
C THR A 60 6.87 -17.02 13.00
N ASN A 61 5.55 -16.81 12.84
CA ASN A 61 4.58 -17.89 12.91
C ASN A 61 4.71 -18.79 11.67
N PRO A 62 5.09 -20.08 11.81
CA PRO A 62 5.31 -20.96 10.67
C PRO A 62 4.05 -21.29 9.87
N THR A 63 2.85 -21.07 10.43
CA THR A 63 1.59 -21.29 9.70
C THR A 63 1.14 -20.07 8.90
N HIS A 64 1.84 -18.94 9.03
CA HIS A 64 1.52 -17.73 8.28
C HIS A 64 1.98 -17.90 6.83
N PRO A 65 1.18 -17.54 5.80
CA PRO A 65 1.59 -17.64 4.40
C PRO A 65 2.90 -16.91 4.07
N ALA A 66 3.11 -15.75 4.70
CA ALA A 66 4.35 -14.96 4.62
C ALA A 66 5.37 -15.27 5.75
N ALA A 67 5.44 -16.52 6.23
CA ALA A 67 6.39 -16.91 7.27
C ALA A 67 7.84 -16.65 6.83
N GLY A 68 8.63 -16.00 7.69
CA GLY A 68 10.01 -15.59 7.39
C GLY A 68 10.12 -14.20 6.76
N GLU A 69 9.04 -13.68 6.17
CA GLU A 69 8.97 -12.34 5.60
C GLU A 69 8.53 -11.30 6.65
N TYR A 70 8.01 -10.15 6.21
CA TYR A 70 7.59 -9.04 7.05
C TYR A 70 6.09 -8.75 6.93
N GLY A 71 5.52 -8.23 8.01
CA GLY A 71 4.15 -7.74 8.06
C GLY A 71 4.08 -6.36 8.69
N LEU A 72 2.95 -5.68 8.49
CA LEU A 72 2.65 -4.38 9.08
C LEU A 72 1.75 -4.54 10.31
N PHE A 73 2.17 -4.03 11.46
CA PHE A 73 1.47 -4.22 12.74
C PHE A 73 1.09 -2.89 13.38
N ALA A 74 -0.08 -2.83 14.01
CA ALA A 74 -0.52 -1.63 14.72
C ALA A 74 0.33 -1.37 15.99
N THR A 75 0.71 -0.12 16.23
CA THR A 75 1.48 0.29 17.43
C THR A 75 0.59 0.74 18.59
N LYS A 76 -0.67 1.03 18.29
CA LYS A 76 -1.74 1.43 19.20
C LYS A 76 -3.08 0.88 18.71
N ASN A 77 -4.14 1.06 19.49
CA ASN A 77 -5.48 0.72 19.02
C ASN A 77 -5.90 1.72 17.92
N LEU A 78 -6.41 1.21 16.81
CA LEU A 78 -6.88 1.98 15.67
C LEU A 78 -8.38 1.79 15.52
N SER A 79 -9.13 2.88 15.53
CA SER A 79 -10.60 2.88 15.52
C SER A 79 -11.15 2.49 14.14
N PRO A 80 -12.36 1.90 14.05
CA PRO A 80 -13.03 1.67 12.77
C PRO A 80 -13.12 2.95 11.93
N GLY A 81 -12.82 2.86 10.64
CA GLY A 81 -12.85 3.99 9.70
C GLY A 81 -11.69 4.97 9.82
N SER A 82 -10.76 4.79 10.76
CA SER A 82 -9.60 5.70 10.89
C SER A 82 -8.57 5.45 9.78
N HIS A 83 -8.02 6.54 9.23
CA HIS A 83 -6.84 6.48 8.36
C HIS A 83 -5.63 5.97 9.14
N ILE A 84 -4.88 5.05 8.52
CA ILE A 84 -3.68 4.45 9.10
C ILE A 84 -2.42 5.12 8.52
N LEU A 85 -2.31 5.12 7.20
CA LEU A 85 -1.22 5.72 6.40
C LEU A 85 -1.61 5.76 4.92
N ASP A 86 -0.89 6.53 4.10
CA ASP A 86 -1.03 6.51 2.64
C ASP A 86 -0.28 5.32 2.03
N TYR A 87 -0.73 4.77 0.90
CA TYR A 87 0.00 3.78 0.11
C TYR A 87 0.84 4.51 -0.94
N LEU A 88 2.17 4.50 -0.77
CA LEU A 88 3.09 5.22 -1.64
C LEU A 88 3.92 4.26 -2.49
N GLY A 89 4.16 4.68 -3.73
CA GLY A 89 5.00 4.00 -4.69
C GLY A 89 5.30 4.89 -5.90
N ASN A 90 5.64 4.25 -7.01
CA ASN A 90 5.74 4.88 -8.31
C ASN A 90 4.36 4.95 -8.97
N TYR A 91 3.90 6.15 -9.29
CA TYR A 91 2.68 6.34 -10.06
C TYR A 91 3.02 6.11 -11.53
N HIS A 92 2.23 5.27 -12.19
CA HIS A 92 2.41 4.88 -13.58
C HIS A 92 1.05 4.64 -14.24
N GLU A 93 1.01 4.64 -15.57
CA GLU A 93 -0.21 4.31 -16.30
C GLU A 93 -0.48 2.80 -16.32
N THR A 94 -1.75 2.41 -16.34
CA THR A 94 -2.14 0.98 -16.41
C THR A 94 -1.94 0.34 -17.79
N VAL A 95 -1.15 0.96 -18.68
CA VAL A 95 -0.83 0.42 -20.00
C VAL A 95 0.36 -0.53 -19.89
N PRO A 96 0.43 -1.61 -20.70
CA PRO A 96 1.49 -2.62 -20.58
C PRO A 96 2.91 -2.05 -20.64
N GLU A 97 3.14 -0.99 -21.40
CA GLU A 97 4.46 -0.41 -21.57
C GLU A 97 4.96 0.34 -20.32
N ASP A 98 4.08 0.71 -19.39
CA ASP A 98 4.41 1.42 -18.14
C ASP A 98 4.21 0.56 -16.89
N THR A 99 3.66 -0.65 -17.06
CA THR A 99 3.42 -1.62 -15.97
C THR A 99 4.57 -2.63 -15.86
N ASP A 100 4.97 -2.96 -14.63
CA ASP A 100 5.87 -4.06 -14.34
C ASP A 100 5.06 -5.34 -14.02
N GLU A 101 4.92 -6.22 -15.01
CA GLU A 101 4.15 -7.48 -14.88
C GLU A 101 4.65 -8.40 -13.75
N ALA A 102 5.92 -8.26 -13.34
CA ALA A 102 6.49 -9.06 -12.26
C ALA A 102 6.28 -8.42 -10.87
N SER A 103 5.59 -7.28 -10.78
CA SER A 103 5.28 -6.63 -9.51
C SER A 103 4.13 -7.31 -8.76
N ASN A 104 4.37 -7.65 -7.49
CA ASN A 104 3.33 -8.03 -6.53
C ASN A 104 2.83 -6.83 -5.71
N TYR A 105 3.30 -5.62 -6.02
CA TYR A 105 3.07 -4.40 -5.23
C TYR A 105 2.34 -3.31 -6.03
N ASP A 106 1.76 -3.68 -7.17
CA ASP A 106 1.06 -2.77 -8.04
C ASP A 106 -0.44 -2.69 -7.70
N LEU A 107 -0.91 -1.48 -7.42
CA LEU A 107 -2.27 -1.19 -6.98
C LEU A 107 -2.90 -0.16 -7.91
N VAL A 108 -3.97 -0.56 -8.62
CA VAL A 108 -4.76 0.36 -9.44
C VAL A 108 -5.41 1.42 -8.56
N LEU A 109 -5.05 2.68 -8.78
CA LEU A 109 -5.61 3.84 -8.09
C LEU A 109 -6.94 4.25 -8.74
N ALA A 110 -6.96 4.37 -10.07
CA ALA A 110 -8.16 4.68 -10.84
C ALA A 110 -8.06 4.10 -12.24
N ARG A 111 -9.20 3.65 -12.79
CA ARG A 111 -9.27 3.13 -14.16
C ARG A 111 -9.44 4.22 -15.22
N ASP A 112 -9.90 5.39 -14.81
CA ASP A 112 -10.08 6.56 -15.66
C ASP A 112 -9.85 7.81 -14.80
N ILE A 113 -8.74 8.50 -15.06
CA ILE A 113 -8.39 9.75 -14.40
C ILE A 113 -9.01 10.92 -15.17
N GLY A 114 -9.91 11.66 -14.54
CA GLY A 114 -10.47 12.90 -15.10
C GLY A 114 -11.31 12.72 -16.36
N GLY A 115 -11.76 11.50 -16.69
CA GLY A 115 -12.51 11.22 -17.91
C GLY A 115 -11.63 11.15 -19.17
N THR A 116 -10.33 10.91 -18.99
CA THR A 116 -9.34 10.79 -20.09
C THR A 116 -9.36 9.42 -20.76
N GLY A 117 -10.02 8.44 -20.14
CA GLY A 117 -9.95 7.03 -20.55
C GLY A 117 -8.63 6.35 -20.19
N ARG A 118 -7.76 7.01 -19.43
CA ARG A 118 -6.43 6.50 -19.01
C ARG A 118 -6.45 6.17 -17.53
N GLY A 119 -5.98 4.97 -17.20
CA GLY A 119 -5.87 4.48 -15.83
C GLY A 119 -4.50 4.77 -15.22
N VAL A 120 -4.47 4.90 -13.90
CA VAL A 120 -3.25 5.09 -13.10
C VAL A 120 -3.19 4.06 -11.99
N ALA A 121 -2.00 3.53 -11.77
CA ALA A 121 -1.67 2.60 -10.69
C ALA A 121 -0.45 3.09 -9.89
N ILE A 122 -0.22 2.45 -8.74
CA ILE A 122 0.84 2.76 -7.79
C ILE A 122 1.63 1.48 -7.54
N ASP A 123 2.87 1.43 -8.04
CA ASP A 123 3.76 0.29 -7.84
C ASP A 123 4.78 0.56 -6.72
N ALA A 124 4.71 -0.25 -5.66
CA ALA A 124 5.63 -0.16 -4.52
C ALA A 124 6.77 -1.20 -4.54
N ARG A 125 7.06 -1.85 -5.68
CA ARG A 125 8.08 -2.91 -5.79
C ARG A 125 9.47 -2.43 -5.37
N PHE A 126 9.96 -1.35 -5.99
CA PHE A 126 11.32 -0.84 -5.80
C PHE A 126 11.41 0.40 -4.91
N ALA A 127 10.30 1.12 -4.73
CA ALA A 127 10.22 2.30 -3.88
C ALA A 127 8.83 2.41 -3.27
N GLY A 128 8.73 2.70 -1.98
CA GLY A 128 7.44 2.85 -1.31
C GLY A 128 7.59 3.24 0.15
N ASN A 129 6.51 3.14 0.91
CA ASN A 129 6.51 3.36 2.35
C ASN A 129 6.08 2.09 3.11
N GLU A 130 5.80 2.20 4.41
CA GLU A 130 5.46 1.06 5.26
C GLU A 130 4.24 0.26 4.77
N ALA A 131 3.33 0.90 4.02
CA ALA A 131 2.10 0.28 3.53
C ALA A 131 2.36 -0.89 2.57
N ARG A 132 3.53 -0.94 1.92
CA ARG A 132 3.93 -2.08 1.07
C ARG A 132 4.11 -3.38 1.85
N MET A 133 4.16 -3.33 3.18
CA MET A 133 4.32 -4.50 4.05
C MET A 133 2.99 -5.09 4.53
N ILE A 134 1.87 -4.60 4.02
CA ILE A 134 0.53 -5.11 4.37
C ILE A 134 0.31 -6.44 3.64
N ASN A 135 -0.04 -7.47 4.39
CA ASN A 135 -0.36 -8.79 3.86
C ASN A 135 -1.85 -8.96 3.53
N ASP A 136 -2.15 -9.93 2.68
CA ASP A 136 -3.53 -10.40 2.49
C ASP A 136 -4.01 -11.16 3.72
N TYR A 137 -5.28 -10.99 4.07
CA TYR A 137 -5.88 -11.65 5.22
C TYR A 137 -6.00 -13.18 5.07
N ARG A 138 -6.04 -13.73 3.85
CA ARG A 138 -6.29 -15.16 3.60
C ARG A 138 -5.15 -16.00 4.17
N GLY A 139 -5.50 -17.00 4.97
CA GLY A 139 -4.53 -17.84 5.69
C GLY A 139 -4.03 -17.24 7.01
N VAL A 140 -4.44 -16.00 7.34
CA VAL A 140 -4.02 -15.30 8.56
C VAL A 140 -5.22 -15.04 9.48
N ALA A 141 -6.30 -14.51 8.92
CA ALA A 141 -7.52 -14.14 9.65
C ALA A 141 -8.77 -14.53 8.85
N ALA A 142 -9.93 -14.53 9.53
CA ALA A 142 -11.20 -14.83 8.87
C ALA A 142 -11.66 -13.74 7.88
N LYS A 143 -11.27 -12.48 8.14
CA LYS A 143 -11.67 -11.29 7.39
C LYS A 143 -10.52 -10.26 7.43
N PRO A 144 -10.38 -9.40 6.40
CA PRO A 144 -9.48 -8.26 6.47
C PRO A 144 -9.94 -7.30 7.57
N ASN A 145 -9.00 -6.55 8.15
CA ASN A 145 -9.27 -5.52 9.16
C ASN A 145 -8.91 -4.10 8.66
N ALA A 146 -8.33 -3.99 7.48
CA ALA A 146 -8.08 -2.75 6.77
C ALA A 146 -8.50 -2.84 5.30
N GLU A 147 -8.64 -1.68 4.66
CA GLU A 147 -8.97 -1.54 3.24
C GLU A 147 -8.19 -0.39 2.60
N PHE A 148 -7.96 -0.53 1.30
CA PHE A 148 -7.50 0.56 0.45
C PHE A 148 -8.70 1.43 0.07
N LYS A 149 -8.57 2.74 0.27
CA LYS A 149 -9.57 3.72 -0.11
C LYS A 149 -8.89 5.02 -0.48
N GLU A 150 -9.38 5.66 -1.52
CA GLU A 150 -8.93 7.00 -1.89
C GLU A 150 -9.20 7.97 -0.71
N ARG A 151 -8.12 8.55 -0.18
CA ARG A 151 -8.19 9.54 0.91
C ARG A 151 -8.62 10.91 0.37
N GLU A 152 -7.96 11.29 -0.71
CA GLU A 152 -8.15 12.50 -1.51
C GLU A 152 -7.89 12.13 -2.97
N THR A 153 -8.36 12.95 -3.91
CA THR A 153 -8.16 12.70 -5.34
C THR A 153 -6.69 12.39 -5.64
N GLY A 154 -6.46 11.19 -6.17
CA GLY A 154 -5.13 10.73 -6.54
C GLY A 154 -4.27 10.18 -5.40
N ILE A 155 -4.78 10.08 -4.18
CA ILE A 155 -4.05 9.57 -3.02
C ILE A 155 -4.74 8.33 -2.46
N MET A 156 -4.08 7.19 -2.61
CA MET A 156 -4.53 5.96 -1.98
C MET A 156 -4.19 5.95 -0.49
N GLY A 157 -5.20 5.81 0.35
CA GLY A 157 -5.05 5.63 1.80
C GLY A 157 -5.34 4.19 2.21
N VAL A 158 -4.78 3.80 3.35
CA VAL A 158 -5.13 2.59 4.07
C VAL A 158 -5.96 2.99 5.27
N TYR A 159 -7.13 2.37 5.40
CA TYR A 159 -8.09 2.65 6.47
C TYR A 159 -8.40 1.38 7.24
N VAL A 160 -8.67 1.51 8.53
CA VAL A 160 -9.35 0.45 9.26
C VAL A 160 -10.75 0.33 8.69
N VAL A 161 -11.18 -0.88 8.35
CA VAL A 161 -12.57 -1.08 7.87
C VAL A 161 -13.56 -0.63 8.93
N VAL A 162 -14.70 -0.06 8.53
CA VAL A 162 -15.74 0.34 9.50
C VAL A 162 -16.35 -0.88 10.19
N ASN A 163 -16.51 -1.98 9.45
CA ASN A 163 -16.97 -3.26 9.94
C ASN A 163 -16.46 -4.37 9.03
N ASN A 164 -15.85 -5.42 9.58
CA ASN A 164 -15.39 -6.57 8.82
C ASN A 164 -16.37 -7.77 8.82
N GLY A 165 -17.55 -7.61 9.43
CA GLY A 165 -18.57 -8.65 9.58
C GLY A 165 -18.36 -9.58 10.78
N VAL A 166 -17.29 -9.38 11.57
CA VAL A 166 -17.06 -10.14 12.81
C VAL A 166 -17.81 -9.48 13.97
N LYS A 167 -18.60 -10.27 14.71
CA LYS A 167 -19.36 -9.78 15.87
C LYS A 167 -18.41 -9.14 16.90
N GLY A 168 -18.68 -7.89 17.26
CA GLY A 168 -17.90 -7.16 18.26
C GLY A 168 -16.57 -6.58 17.74
N PHE A 169 -16.41 -6.48 16.41
CA PHE A 169 -15.29 -5.76 15.82
C PHE A 169 -15.24 -4.31 16.32
N ARG A 170 -14.07 -3.88 16.80
CA ARG A 170 -13.81 -2.56 17.40
C ARG A 170 -12.57 -1.89 16.83
N GLY A 171 -12.22 -2.23 15.60
CA GLY A 171 -10.99 -1.80 14.95
C GLY A 171 -9.81 -2.74 15.21
N ILE A 172 -8.60 -2.27 14.95
CA ILE A 172 -7.36 -3.04 15.05
C ILE A 172 -6.72 -2.75 16.40
N ARG A 173 -6.43 -3.79 17.18
CA ARG A 173 -5.78 -3.63 18.49
C ARG A 173 -4.28 -3.43 18.33
N LYS A 174 -3.66 -2.78 19.32
CA LYS A 174 -2.20 -2.71 19.41
C LYS A 174 -1.57 -4.10 19.27
N GLY A 175 -0.62 -4.22 18.36
CA GLY A 175 0.12 -5.44 18.11
C GLY A 175 -0.53 -6.40 17.12
N GLU A 176 -1.79 -6.19 16.72
CA GLU A 176 -2.41 -6.96 15.63
C GLU A 176 -1.82 -6.58 14.27
N GLU A 177 -1.77 -7.56 13.38
CA GLU A 177 -1.37 -7.35 11.99
C GLU A 177 -2.47 -6.61 11.22
N ILE A 178 -2.06 -5.69 10.36
CA ILE A 178 -2.92 -4.95 9.46
C ILE A 178 -3.02 -5.77 8.17
N LEU A 179 -4.24 -6.21 7.86
CA LEU A 179 -4.52 -7.15 6.80
C LEU A 179 -5.60 -6.59 5.88
N VAL A 180 -5.32 -6.59 4.58
CA VAL A 180 -6.24 -6.16 3.52
C VAL A 180 -6.67 -7.37 2.68
N SER A 181 -7.54 -7.15 1.70
CA SER A 181 -7.75 -8.10 0.62
C SER A 181 -7.07 -7.58 -0.64
N TYR A 182 -6.11 -8.33 -1.18
CA TYR A 182 -5.47 -8.02 -2.46
C TYR A 182 -6.42 -8.12 -3.67
N GLY A 183 -7.59 -8.71 -3.46
CA GLY A 183 -8.63 -8.82 -4.48
C GLY A 183 -8.60 -10.14 -5.23
N ARG A 184 -9.68 -10.44 -5.95
CA ARG A 184 -9.85 -11.75 -6.60
C ARG A 184 -8.93 -11.93 -7.81
N SER A 185 -8.72 -10.90 -8.61
CA SER A 185 -7.86 -10.92 -9.81
C SER A 185 -6.41 -11.28 -9.47
N PHE A 186 -5.86 -10.64 -8.43
CA PHE A 186 -4.52 -10.94 -7.93
C PHE A 186 -4.33 -12.44 -7.63
N TRP A 187 -5.34 -13.08 -7.04
CA TRP A 187 -5.29 -14.50 -6.69
C TRP A 187 -5.71 -15.45 -7.81
N SER A 188 -6.40 -15.01 -8.86
CA SER A 188 -6.71 -15.87 -10.01
C SER A 188 -5.47 -16.06 -10.90
N GLU A 189 -4.78 -14.97 -11.22
CA GLU A 189 -3.57 -14.98 -12.07
C GLU A 189 -2.48 -15.90 -11.51
N ARG A 190 -2.34 -15.94 -10.18
CA ARG A 190 -1.32 -16.77 -9.50
C ARG A 190 -1.72 -18.23 -9.29
N ARG A 191 -3.02 -18.56 -9.43
CA ARG A 191 -3.46 -19.96 -9.44
C ARG A 191 -3.23 -20.58 -10.82
N GLU A 192 -3.48 -19.82 -11.87
CA GLU A 192 -3.22 -20.23 -13.25
C GLU A 192 -1.71 -20.41 -13.53
N ALA A 193 -0.84 -19.61 -12.90
CA ALA A 193 0.62 -19.74 -13.03
C ALA A 193 1.23 -21.00 -12.39
N ILE A 194 0.45 -21.82 -11.67
CA ILE A 194 0.90 -23.05 -10.98
C ILE A 194 0.40 -24.32 -11.72
N GLU A 195 -0.48 -24.17 -12.72
CA GLU A 195 -0.92 -25.26 -13.62
C GLU A 195 -0.09 -25.29 -14.91
#